data_AF-A0A947C2K8-F1
#
_entry.id   AF-A0A947C2K8-F1
#
_cell.length_a   1.000
_cell.length_b   1.000
_cell.length_c   1.000
_cell.angle_alpha   90.00
_cell.angle_beta   90.00
_cell.angle_gamma   90.00
#
_symmetry.space_group_name_H-M   'P 1'
#
loop_
_entity.id
_entity.type
_entity.pdbx_description
1 polymer ?
#
loop_
_entity_poly.entity_id
_entity_poly.type
_entity_poly.pdbx_seq_one_letter_code
_entity_poly.pdbx_strand_id
1 'polypeptide(L)'
;MKFTHRDTPQRGASRIDTEASKTSWTGQETKSDGINKATPADWNRLQKDFPAIERPAEKTGLEHWIESNVSKPSHYVREGGIECIDVMTSLFGEDRVREWAEITAFKYQWRQGTKAGNTAEQDKLKSIWYTRFSMGDDPRND
;
A
#
# COMPACT_ATOMS: atom_id res chain seq x y z
N MET A 1 -19.30 52.15 25.09
CA MET A 1 -17.97 52.00 25.74
C MET A 1 -16.87 52.24 24.71
N LYS A 2 -15.95 53.18 24.97
CA LYS A 2 -14.75 53.41 24.16
C LYS A 2 -13.60 52.68 24.84
N PHE A 3 -13.06 51.63 24.24
CA PHE A 3 -11.84 50.97 24.74
C PHE A 3 -10.63 51.57 24.03
N THR A 4 -9.84 52.34 24.77
CA THR A 4 -8.54 52.86 24.34
C THR A 4 -7.48 51.78 24.56
N HIS A 5 -6.80 51.38 23.49
CA HIS A 5 -5.70 50.42 23.55
C HIS A 5 -4.45 51.12 24.12
N ARG A 6 -4.12 50.87 25.39
CA ARG A 6 -2.88 51.34 26.02
C ARG A 6 -1.71 50.46 25.61
N ASP A 7 -0.68 51.11 25.08
CA ASP A 7 0.75 50.95 25.34
C ASP A 7 1.35 49.52 25.39
N THR A 8 1.97 49.13 24.29
CA THR A 8 2.91 47.99 24.24
C THR A 8 4.32 48.47 24.66
N PRO A 9 4.99 47.84 25.64
CA PRO A 9 6.36 48.20 25.97
C PRO A 9 7.33 47.74 24.85
N GLN A 10 8.17 48.66 24.37
CA GLN A 10 9.28 48.34 23.46
C GLN A 10 10.28 47.42 24.16
N ARG A 11 10.43 46.20 23.64
CA ARG A 11 11.47 45.26 24.08
C ARG A 11 12.81 45.67 23.45
N GLY A 12 13.76 46.06 24.29
CA GLY A 12 15.09 46.52 23.89
C GLY A 12 15.87 45.47 23.10
N ALA A 13 16.60 45.94 22.08
CA ALA A 13 17.46 45.13 21.24
C ALA A 13 18.72 44.69 22.01
N SER A 14 18.85 43.40 22.33
CA SER A 14 20.15 42.81 22.69
C SER A 14 20.81 42.26 21.42
N ARG A 15 21.91 42.89 21.01
CA ARG A 15 22.80 42.37 19.96
C ARG A 15 23.43 41.09 20.50
N ILE A 16 23.13 39.95 19.88
CA ILE A 16 23.87 38.72 20.03
C ILE A 16 24.61 38.55 18.70
N ASP A 17 25.91 38.81 18.73
CA ASP A 17 26.81 38.61 17.60
C ASP A 17 27.00 37.09 17.43
N THR A 18 26.20 36.50 16.53
CA THR A 18 26.36 35.10 16.13
C THR A 18 27.43 35.03 15.06
N GLU A 19 28.66 34.65 15.44
CA GLU A 19 29.75 34.35 14.51
C GLU A 19 29.34 33.24 13.53
N ALA A 20 29.62 33.44 12.24
CA ALA A 20 29.33 32.48 11.19
C ALA A 20 30.28 31.27 11.29
N SER A 21 29.71 30.09 11.60
CA SER A 21 30.40 28.80 11.51
C SER A 21 30.98 28.60 10.11
N LYS A 22 32.31 28.53 10.02
CA LYS A 22 33.03 28.14 8.81
C LYS A 22 32.98 26.62 8.66
N THR A 23 31.90 26.11 8.07
CA THR A 23 31.87 24.72 7.61
C THR A 23 32.69 24.64 6.32
N SER A 24 33.91 24.13 6.40
CA SER A 24 34.77 23.91 5.23
C SER A 24 34.24 22.74 4.41
N TRP A 25 33.52 23.05 3.32
CA TRP A 25 33.14 22.09 2.31
C TRP A 25 34.30 21.90 1.34
N THR A 26 35.06 20.80 1.49
CA THR A 26 35.95 20.31 0.43
C THR A 26 35.11 19.53 -0.58
N GLY A 27 34.32 20.24 -1.36
CA GLY A 27 33.64 19.72 -2.55
C GLY A 27 34.14 20.51 -3.75
N GLN A 28 34.60 19.84 -4.81
CA GLN A 28 34.93 20.49 -6.08
C GLN A 28 33.76 21.37 -6.52
N GLU A 29 33.97 22.69 -6.55
CA GLU A 29 33.03 23.65 -7.12
C GLU A 29 32.89 23.38 -8.62
N THR A 30 31.93 22.55 -9.01
CA THR A 30 31.42 22.59 -10.37
C THR A 30 30.51 23.80 -10.45
N LYS A 31 30.98 24.89 -11.06
CA LYS A 31 30.16 26.08 -11.38
C LYS A 31 28.83 25.65 -11.97
N SER A 32 27.75 25.75 -11.20
CA SER A 32 26.40 25.48 -11.71
C SER A 32 25.87 26.75 -12.35
N ASP A 33 25.87 26.78 -13.69
CA ASP A 33 25.27 27.86 -14.48
C ASP A 33 23.73 27.80 -14.47
N GLY A 34 23.11 27.90 -13.30
CA GLY A 34 21.64 28.02 -13.14
C GLY A 34 20.81 26.81 -13.61
N ILE A 35 19.56 26.76 -13.14
CA ILE A 35 18.61 25.64 -13.41
C ILE A 35 18.31 25.47 -14.92
N ASN A 36 18.48 26.53 -15.72
CA ASN A 36 18.05 26.58 -17.12
C ASN A 36 19.13 26.23 -18.16
N LYS A 37 20.33 25.76 -17.76
CA LYS A 37 21.41 25.36 -18.71
C LYS A 37 21.75 23.87 -18.72
N ALA A 38 20.92 23.02 -18.12
CA ALA A 38 21.17 21.57 -18.13
C ALA A 38 21.10 21.02 -19.57
N THR A 39 22.20 20.43 -20.03
CA THR A 39 22.28 19.77 -21.34
C THR A 39 21.86 18.30 -21.24
N PRO A 40 21.50 17.63 -22.36
CA PRO A 40 21.21 16.19 -22.35
C PRO A 40 22.35 15.34 -21.78
N ALA A 41 23.61 15.80 -21.89
CA ALA A 41 24.76 15.13 -21.31
C ALA A 41 24.77 15.20 -19.76
N ASP A 42 24.30 16.31 -19.18
CA ASP A 42 24.18 16.46 -17.73
C ASP A 42 23.12 15.53 -17.15
N TRP A 43 22.02 15.32 -17.88
CA TRP A 43 20.98 14.35 -17.52
C TRP A 43 21.50 12.91 -17.58
N ASN A 44 22.25 12.54 -18.63
CA ASN A 44 22.86 11.22 -18.74
C ASN A 44 23.87 10.95 -17.62
N ARG A 45 24.65 11.98 -17.25
CA ARG A 45 25.57 11.89 -16.11
C ARG A 45 24.82 11.66 -14.80
N LEU A 46 23.76 12.43 -14.53
CA LEU A 46 22.94 12.26 -13.33
C LEU A 46 22.31 10.86 -13.25
N GLN A 47 21.81 10.33 -14.37
CA GLN A 47 21.25 8.98 -14.42
C GLN A 47 22.29 7.90 -14.10
N LYS A 48 23.54 8.10 -14.53
CA LYS A 48 24.66 7.20 -14.24
C LYS A 48 25.13 7.29 -12.79
N ASP A 49 25.22 8.49 -12.25
CA ASP A 49 25.70 8.76 -10.89
C ASP A 49 24.62 8.38 -9.84
N PHE A 50 23.34 8.47 -10.20
CA PHE A 50 22.19 8.14 -9.36
C PHE A 50 21.25 7.17 -10.10
N PRO A 51 21.63 5.88 -10.22
CA PRO A 51 20.76 4.89 -10.82
C PRO A 51 19.48 4.74 -9.98
N ALA A 52 18.37 4.40 -10.64
CA ALA A 52 17.11 4.17 -9.95
C ALA A 52 17.31 3.07 -8.90
N ILE A 53 17.05 3.40 -7.63
CA ILE A 53 16.96 2.41 -6.57
C ILE A 53 15.68 1.62 -6.82
N GLU A 54 15.80 0.48 -7.49
CA GLU A 54 14.73 -0.51 -7.50
C GLU A 54 14.64 -1.05 -6.07
N ARG A 55 13.71 -0.51 -5.30
CA ARG A 55 13.29 -1.18 -4.07
C ARG A 55 12.75 -2.52 -4.54
N PRO A 56 13.34 -3.67 -4.15
CA PRO A 56 12.66 -4.94 -4.33
C PRO A 56 11.27 -4.73 -3.73
N ALA A 57 10.22 -5.30 -4.33
CA ALA A 57 8.94 -5.34 -3.66
C ALA A 57 9.13 -6.18 -2.39
N GLU A 58 9.58 -5.52 -1.32
CA GLU A 58 9.77 -6.11 -0.01
C GLU A 58 8.38 -6.55 0.40
N LYS A 59 8.16 -7.86 0.36
CA LYS A 59 6.90 -8.47 0.77
C LYS A 59 6.65 -8.00 2.20
N THR A 60 5.68 -7.11 2.35
CA THR A 60 5.39 -6.38 3.60
C THR A 60 4.86 -7.31 4.70
N GLY A 61 4.74 -8.61 4.42
CA GLY A 61 4.07 -9.60 5.28
C GLY A 61 2.55 -9.49 5.19
N LEU A 62 2.05 -8.40 4.59
CA LEU A 62 0.64 -8.19 4.29
C LEU A 62 0.15 -9.19 3.24
N GLU A 63 1.03 -9.66 2.35
CA GLU A 63 0.68 -10.63 1.31
C GLU A 63 0.19 -11.95 1.93
N HIS A 64 0.87 -12.44 2.98
CA HIS A 64 0.51 -13.67 3.67
C HIS A 64 -0.81 -13.52 4.47
N TRP A 65 -1.07 -12.33 5.01
CA TRP A 65 -2.33 -12.02 5.70
C TRP A 65 -3.52 -11.93 4.73
N ILE A 66 -3.29 -11.37 3.54
CA ILE A 66 -4.28 -11.31 2.47
C ILE A 66 -4.58 -12.74 1.98
N GLU A 67 -3.55 -13.53 1.71
CA GLU A 67 -3.66 -14.90 1.21
C GLU A 67 -4.43 -15.80 2.19
N SER A 68 -4.10 -15.74 3.49
CA SER A 68 -4.84 -16.49 4.52
C SER A 68 -6.30 -16.05 4.66
N ASN A 69 -6.61 -14.76 4.57
CA ASN A 69 -8.00 -14.30 4.65
C ASN A 69 -8.85 -14.59 3.40
N VAL A 70 -8.21 -14.89 2.27
CA VAL A 70 -8.86 -15.23 1.00
C VAL A 70 -9.09 -16.74 0.92
N SER A 71 -8.05 -17.54 1.14
CA SER A 71 -8.11 -18.99 0.95
C SER A 71 -8.57 -19.74 2.20
N LYS A 72 -8.10 -19.35 3.39
CA LYS A 72 -8.28 -20.10 4.65
C LYS A 72 -8.67 -19.20 5.81
N PRO A 73 -9.87 -18.59 5.79
CA PRO A 73 -10.29 -17.75 6.91
C PRO A 73 -10.42 -18.60 8.18
N SER A 74 -9.66 -18.24 9.22
CA SER A 74 -9.53 -19.04 10.45
C SER A 74 -10.85 -19.32 11.16
N HIS A 75 -11.85 -18.45 11.01
CA HIS A 75 -13.15 -18.58 11.67
C HIS A 75 -14.12 -19.56 10.99
N TYR A 76 -13.77 -20.15 9.85
CA TYR A 76 -14.58 -21.19 9.17
C TYR A 76 -13.99 -22.60 9.27
N VAL A 77 -12.74 -22.74 9.75
CA VAL A 77 -12.10 -24.05 9.94
C VAL A 77 -12.58 -24.63 11.26
N ARG A 78 -13.26 -25.78 11.22
CA ARG A 78 -13.63 -26.54 12.42
C ARG A 78 -12.52 -27.50 12.83
N GLU A 79 -12.64 -28.08 14.03
CA GLU A 79 -11.75 -29.16 14.49
C GLU A 79 -11.63 -30.25 13.41
N GLY A 80 -10.40 -30.65 13.10
CA GLY A 80 -10.10 -31.62 12.04
C GLY A 80 -9.73 -31.02 10.68
N GLY A 81 -9.71 -29.69 10.53
CA GLY A 81 -9.20 -29.03 9.32
C GLY A 81 -10.13 -29.13 8.10
N ILE A 82 -11.36 -29.57 8.29
CA ILE A 82 -12.38 -29.65 7.24
C ILE A 82 -12.87 -28.23 6.93
N GLU A 83 -12.79 -27.83 5.66
CA GLU A 83 -13.28 -26.53 5.22
C GLU A 83 -14.78 -26.59 4.91
N CYS A 84 -15.46 -25.46 5.09
CA CYS A 84 -16.90 -25.36 4.86
C CYS A 84 -17.28 -25.78 3.43
N ILE A 85 -16.43 -25.48 2.43
CA ILE A 85 -16.70 -25.81 1.04
C ILE A 85 -16.69 -27.33 0.79
N ASP A 86 -15.86 -28.09 1.50
CA ASP A 86 -15.84 -29.57 1.40
C ASP A 86 -17.12 -30.16 1.99
N VAL A 87 -17.60 -29.59 3.10
CA VAL A 87 -18.89 -29.95 3.69
C VAL A 87 -20.03 -29.61 2.73
N MET A 88 -19.99 -28.43 2.10
CA MET A 88 -21.00 -28.04 1.10
C MET A 88 -21.02 -28.99 -0.10
N THR A 89 -19.85 -29.35 -0.64
CA THR A 89 -19.74 -30.27 -1.77
C THR A 89 -20.28 -31.66 -1.40
N SER A 90 -19.99 -32.13 -0.19
CA SER A 90 -20.47 -33.42 0.32
C SER A 90 -21.98 -33.45 0.53
N LEU A 91 -22.59 -32.34 0.98
CA LEU A 91 -24.03 -32.27 1.29
C LEU A 91 -24.91 -31.91 0.09
N PHE A 92 -24.44 -31.01 -0.78
CA PHE A 92 -25.25 -30.40 -1.83
C PHE A 92 -24.85 -30.81 -3.25
N GLY A 93 -23.72 -31.48 -3.40
CA GLY A 93 -23.14 -31.85 -4.69
C GLY A 93 -22.31 -30.71 -5.29
N GLU A 94 -21.25 -31.10 -6.00
CA GLU A 94 -20.24 -30.17 -6.54
C GLU A 94 -20.84 -29.13 -7.52
N ASP A 95 -21.74 -29.56 -8.40
CA ASP A 95 -22.37 -28.67 -9.39
C ASP A 95 -23.07 -27.47 -8.73
N ARG A 96 -23.82 -27.73 -7.64
CA ARG A 96 -24.52 -26.68 -6.89
C ARG A 96 -23.55 -25.75 -6.16
N VAL A 97 -22.43 -26.29 -5.68
CA VAL A 97 -21.40 -25.49 -5.02
C VAL A 97 -20.65 -24.64 -6.04
N ARG A 98 -20.44 -25.11 -7.27
CA ARG A 98 -19.88 -24.31 -8.37
C ARG A 98 -20.79 -23.14 -8.75
N GLU A 99 -22.10 -23.37 -8.89
CA GLU A 99 -23.08 -22.29 -9.10
C GLU A 99 -23.08 -21.28 -7.94
N TRP A 100 -23.06 -21.77 -6.70
CA TRP A 100 -22.95 -20.92 -5.52
C TRP A 100 -21.65 -20.11 -5.49
N ALA A 101 -20.53 -20.70 -5.92
CA ALA A 101 -19.24 -20.04 -5.99
C ALA A 101 -19.26 -18.89 -7.01
N GLU A 102 -19.90 -19.09 -8.17
CA GLU A 102 -20.06 -18.04 -9.18
C GLU A 102 -20.87 -16.83 -8.63
N ILE A 103 -22.01 -17.09 -7.99
CA ILE A 103 -22.82 -16.04 -7.33
C ILE A 103 -22.01 -15.35 -6.22
N THR A 104 -21.22 -16.13 -5.50
CA THR A 104 -20.38 -15.65 -4.42
C THR A 104 -19.23 -14.76 -4.93
N ALA A 105 -18.66 -15.07 -6.09
CA ALA A 105 -17.68 -14.21 -6.75
C ALA A 105 -18.27 -12.84 -7.06
N PHE A 106 -19.47 -12.79 -7.65
CA PHE A 106 -20.19 -11.54 -7.91
C PHE A 106 -20.43 -10.74 -6.62
N LYS A 107 -20.83 -11.38 -5.52
CA LYS A 107 -20.99 -10.71 -4.21
C LYS A 107 -19.72 -9.96 -3.78
N TYR A 108 -18.53 -10.53 -3.98
CA TYR A 108 -17.28 -9.86 -3.64
C TYR A 108 -16.94 -8.72 -4.61
N GLN A 109 -17.21 -8.89 -5.91
CA GLN A 109 -17.08 -7.80 -6.89
C GLN A 109 -17.99 -6.62 -6.55
N TRP A 110 -19.22 -6.88 -6.14
CA TRP A 110 -20.18 -5.86 -5.75
C TRP A 110 -19.74 -5.11 -4.49
N ARG A 111 -19.20 -5.83 -3.51
CA ARG A 111 -18.81 -5.26 -2.21
C ARG A 111 -17.48 -4.52 -2.23
N GLN A 112 -16.61 -4.78 -3.20
CA GLN A 112 -15.23 -4.30 -3.19
C GLN A 112 -15.14 -2.79 -2.86
N GLY A 113 -14.30 -2.44 -1.87
CA GLY A 113 -14.06 -1.04 -1.47
C GLY A 113 -15.18 -0.38 -0.64
N THR A 114 -16.31 -1.06 -0.41
CA THR A 114 -17.43 -0.49 0.38
C THR A 114 -17.46 -0.96 1.84
N LYS A 115 -16.82 -2.09 2.16
CA LYS A 115 -16.83 -2.67 3.51
C LYS A 115 -15.71 -2.09 4.39
N ALA A 116 -16.07 -1.46 5.50
CA ALA A 116 -15.12 -1.00 6.50
C ALA A 116 -14.26 -2.16 7.05
N GLY A 117 -12.96 -1.93 7.18
CA GLY A 117 -11.99 -2.94 7.65
C GLY A 117 -11.66 -4.04 6.64
N ASN A 118 -12.07 -3.90 5.37
CA ASN A 118 -11.77 -4.85 4.30
C ASN A 118 -11.22 -4.09 3.09
N THR A 119 -10.04 -4.46 2.61
CA THR A 119 -9.45 -3.79 1.44
C THR A 119 -10.18 -4.21 0.17
N ALA A 120 -10.22 -3.31 -0.82
CA ALA A 120 -10.76 -3.64 -2.14
C ALA A 120 -9.98 -4.81 -2.79
N GLU A 121 -8.67 -4.88 -2.54
CA GLU A 121 -7.80 -5.96 -2.99
C GLU A 121 -8.19 -7.33 -2.42
N GLN A 122 -8.49 -7.40 -1.13
CA GLN A 122 -8.96 -8.65 -0.51
C GLN A 122 -10.27 -9.13 -1.13
N ASP A 123 -11.21 -8.22 -1.45
CA ASP A 123 -12.45 -8.58 -2.14
C ASP A 123 -12.21 -9.03 -3.60
N LYS A 124 -11.27 -8.39 -4.31
CA LYS A 124 -10.87 -8.84 -5.66
C LYS A 124 -10.27 -10.23 -5.64
N LEU A 125 -9.37 -10.51 -4.70
CA LEU A 125 -8.76 -11.83 -4.57
C LEU A 125 -9.78 -12.90 -4.17
N LYS A 126 -10.76 -12.57 -3.31
CA LYS A 126 -11.90 -13.45 -3.04
C LYS A 126 -12.73 -13.71 -4.29
N SER A 127 -13.03 -12.67 -5.08
CA SER A 127 -13.73 -12.86 -6.34
C SER A 127 -12.97 -13.82 -7.25
N ILE A 128 -11.66 -13.65 -7.43
CA ILE A 128 -10.83 -14.52 -8.27
C ILE A 128 -10.87 -15.96 -7.75
N TRP A 129 -10.70 -16.16 -6.44
CA TRP A 129 -10.73 -17.48 -5.82
C TRP A 129 -12.04 -18.23 -6.11
N TYR A 130 -13.17 -17.58 -5.89
CA TYR A 130 -14.49 -18.20 -6.13
C TYR A 130 -14.79 -18.41 -7.61
N THR A 131 -14.32 -17.53 -8.50
CA THR A 131 -14.43 -17.72 -9.96
C THR A 131 -13.62 -18.91 -10.44
N ARG A 132 -12.40 -19.11 -9.93
CA ARG A 132 -11.59 -20.31 -10.26
C ARG A 132 -12.31 -21.57 -9.79
N PHE A 133 -12.77 -21.59 -8.54
CA PHE A 133 -13.49 -22.72 -7.98
C PHE A 133 -14.75 -23.07 -8.80
N SER A 134 -15.54 -22.06 -9.23
CA SER A 134 -16.74 -22.31 -10.05
C SER A 134 -16.42 -22.93 -11.41
N MET A 135 -15.23 -22.69 -11.95
CA MET A 135 -14.75 -23.28 -13.21
C MET A 135 -14.22 -24.72 -13.04
N GLY A 136 -14.23 -25.28 -11.82
CA GLY A 136 -13.65 -26.59 -11.51
C GLY A 136 -12.14 -26.55 -11.28
N ASP A 137 -11.55 -25.34 -11.20
CA ASP A 137 -10.16 -25.13 -10.82
C ASP A 137 -10.12 -24.77 -9.33
N ASP A 138 -9.86 -25.77 -8.47
CA ASP A 138 -9.77 -25.55 -7.03
C ASP A 138 -8.42 -24.90 -6.67
N PRO A 139 -8.40 -23.60 -6.27
CA PRO A 139 -7.16 -22.87 -6.01
C PRO A 139 -6.38 -23.37 -4.79
N ARG A 140 -6.92 -24.34 -4.05
CA ARG A 140 -6.24 -24.98 -2.92
C ARG A 140 -5.21 -26.02 -3.34
N ASN A 141 -5.23 -26.42 -4.62
CA ASN A 141 -4.31 -27.40 -5.20
C ASN A 141 -3.03 -26.79 -5.79
N ASP A 142 -2.88 -25.46 -5.71
CA ASP A 142 -1.69 -24.73 -6.16
C ASP A 142 -0.47 -24.95 -5.25
#